data_AF-A0A558DIK8-F1
#
_entry.id   AF-A0A558DIK8-F1
#
_cell.length_a   1.000
_cell.length_b   1.000
_cell.length_c   1.000
_cell.angle_alpha   90.00
_cell.angle_beta   90.00
_cell.angle_gamma   90.00
#
_symmetry.space_group_name_H-M   'P 1'
#
loop_
_entity.id
_entity.type
_entity.pdbx_description
1 polymer ?
#
loop_
_entity_poly.entity_id
_entity_poly.type
_entity_poly.pdbx_seq_one_letter_code
_entity_poly.pdbx_strand_id
1 'polypeptide(L)'
;MEINALPKYDMSDNPTSCCPRFHPEGWDNQALHFKDKLFVRATTNSLFHMPIIMSPVFTKTLGAIKKADATSDTDFSVLSHDPAA
;
A
#
# COMPACT_ATOMS: atom_id res chain seq x y z
N MET A 1 -4.48 -5.05 17.44
CA MET A 1 -4.70 -5.64 16.10
C MET A 1 -3.94 -6.95 16.02
N GLU A 2 -4.43 -7.91 15.24
CA GLU A 2 -3.74 -9.18 15.00
C GLU A 2 -2.44 -8.99 14.21
N ILE A 3 -1.46 -9.88 14.40
CA ILE A 3 -0.19 -9.84 13.66
C ILE A 3 -0.47 -10.02 12.17
N ASN A 4 0.18 -9.20 11.34
CA ASN A 4 0.09 -9.18 9.87
C ASN A 4 -1.29 -8.80 9.30
N ALA A 5 -2.29 -8.52 10.14
CA ALA A 5 -3.60 -8.06 9.73
C ALA A 5 -3.59 -6.57 9.39
N LEU A 6 -4.42 -6.20 8.41
CA LEU A 6 -4.70 -4.81 8.05
C LEU A 6 -6.19 -4.55 8.21
N PRO A 7 -6.61 -3.29 8.43
CA PRO A 7 -7.99 -2.90 8.25
C PRO A 7 -8.43 -3.19 6.81
N LYS A 8 -9.63 -3.74 6.65
CA LYS A 8 -10.12 -4.17 5.34
C LYS A 8 -10.29 -2.98 4.40
N TYR A 9 -9.81 -3.15 3.18
CA TYR A 9 -10.12 -2.27 2.07
C TYR A 9 -11.52 -2.60 1.53
N ASP A 10 -12.44 -1.63 1.62
CA ASP A 10 -13.82 -1.79 1.16
C ASP A 10 -14.00 -1.16 -0.23
N MET A 11 -14.26 -2.00 -1.23
CA MET A 11 -14.51 -1.57 -2.61
C MET A 11 -16.00 -1.27 -2.90
N SER A 12 -16.90 -1.48 -1.94
CA SER A 12 -18.34 -1.33 -2.15
C SER A 12 -18.80 0.14 -2.15
N ASP A 13 -18.22 0.99 -1.30
CA ASP A 13 -18.43 2.46 -1.35
C ASP A 13 -17.46 3.09 -2.36
N ASN A 14 -17.76 2.96 -3.66
CA ASN A 14 -16.92 3.46 -4.75
C ASN A 14 -17.62 4.50 -5.63
N PRO A 15 -17.75 5.76 -5.14
CA PRO A 15 -18.43 6.82 -5.88
C PRO A 15 -17.67 7.26 -7.14
N THR A 16 -16.37 6.96 -7.24
CA THR A 16 -15.53 7.37 -8.38
C THR A 16 -15.41 6.30 -9.46
N SER A 17 -15.95 5.10 -9.23
CA SER A 17 -15.75 3.86 -10.01
C SER A 17 -14.31 3.33 -10.08
N CYS A 18 -13.28 4.11 -9.69
CA CYS A 18 -11.88 3.68 -9.72
C CYS A 18 -11.22 3.61 -8.34
N CYS A 19 -11.67 4.41 -7.38
CA CYS A 19 -11.14 4.50 -6.02
C CYS A 19 -12.29 4.57 -5.02
N PRO A 20 -12.39 3.61 -4.08
CA PRO A 20 -13.38 3.65 -3.03
C PRO A 20 -13.14 4.83 -2.08
N ARG A 21 -14.19 5.17 -1.35
CA ARG A 21 -14.11 6.11 -0.25
C ARG A 21 -13.16 5.55 0.81
N PHE A 22 -12.31 6.43 1.34
CA PHE A 22 -11.45 6.06 2.45
C PHE A 22 -12.22 6.11 3.77
N HIS A 23 -12.26 4.98 4.47
CA HIS A 23 -12.87 4.80 5.79
C HIS A 23 -11.76 4.76 6.87
N PRO A 24 -11.52 5.87 7.60
CA PRO A 24 -10.41 5.97 8.54
C PRO A 24 -10.63 5.18 9.83
N GLU A 25 -11.85 4.76 10.14
CA GLU A 25 -12.24 4.19 11.44
C GLU A 25 -11.44 2.93 11.79
N GLY A 26 -11.11 2.11 10.79
CA GLY A 26 -10.28 0.93 10.97
C GLY A 26 -8.79 1.22 11.12
N TRP A 27 -8.33 2.42 10.73
CA TRP A 27 -6.92 2.83 10.73
C TRP A 27 -6.57 3.75 11.90
N ASP A 28 -7.55 4.48 12.43
CA ASP A 28 -7.32 5.49 13.46
C ASP A 28 -6.80 4.88 14.78
N ASN A 29 -5.76 5.51 15.33
CA ASN A 29 -5.09 5.11 16.57
C ASN A 29 -4.66 3.62 16.61
N GLN A 30 -4.38 3.02 15.45
CA GLN A 30 -3.97 1.62 15.36
C GLN A 30 -2.46 1.43 15.33
N ALA A 31 -1.99 0.42 16.06
CA ALA A 31 -0.63 -0.11 15.93
C ALA A 31 -0.67 -1.37 15.04
N LEU A 32 -0.02 -1.30 13.88
CA LEU A 32 0.12 -2.42 12.95
C LEU A 32 1.40 -3.18 13.25
N HIS A 33 1.29 -4.50 13.45
CA HIS A 33 2.43 -5.36 13.77
C HIS A 33 2.69 -6.31 12.62
N PHE A 34 3.80 -6.12 11.91
CA PHE A 34 4.24 -7.02 10.86
C PHE A 34 5.34 -7.95 11.38
N LYS A 35 5.14 -9.25 11.23
CA LYS A 35 6.12 -10.28 11.60
C LYS A 35 6.32 -11.21 10.42
N ASP A 36 7.56 -11.26 9.93
CA ASP A 36 7.97 -12.10 8.80
C ASP A 36 7.12 -11.90 7.53
N LYS A 37 6.42 -10.76 7.41
CA LYS A 37 5.59 -10.41 6.25
C LYS A 37 6.50 -9.96 5.11
N LEU A 38 6.32 -10.56 3.94
CA LEU A 38 7.07 -10.21 2.74
C LEU A 38 6.52 -8.91 2.14
N PHE A 39 7.42 -8.00 1.79
CA PHE A 39 7.11 -6.76 1.08
C PHE A 39 7.97 -6.65 -0.16
N VAL A 40 7.41 -6.15 -1.26
CA VAL A 40 8.19 -5.77 -2.43
C VAL A 40 8.76 -4.38 -2.20
N ARG A 41 10.09 -4.28 -2.18
CA ARG A 41 10.80 -3.00 -2.01
C ARG A 41 11.15 -2.39 -3.36
N ALA A 42 10.95 -1.09 -3.49
CA ALA A 42 11.45 -0.29 -4.60
C ALA A 42 11.93 1.06 -4.08
N THR A 43 12.87 1.66 -4.82
CA THR A 43 13.38 3.00 -4.57
C THR A 43 13.07 3.87 -5.77
N THR A 44 12.65 5.10 -5.53
CA THR A 44 12.43 6.11 -6.57
C THR A 44 13.21 7.37 -6.21
N ASN A 45 13.50 8.19 -7.22
CA ASN A 45 14.11 9.50 -6.99
C ASN A 45 13.00 10.51 -6.66
N SER A 46 13.29 11.35 -5.68
CA SER A 46 12.43 12.47 -5.29
C SER A 46 13.13 13.80 -5.57
N LEU A 47 12.36 14.80 -5.97
CA LEU A 47 12.80 16.18 -6.06
C LEU A 47 11.85 17.03 -5.21
N PHE A 48 12.37 17.80 -4.25
CA PHE A 48 11.57 18.55 -3.27
C PHE A 48 10.50 17.68 -2.56
N HIS A 49 10.88 16.51 -2.05
CA HIS A 49 9.98 15.53 -1.42
C HIS A 49 8.86 14.97 -2.32
N MET A 50 8.89 15.28 -3.63
CA MET A 50 7.95 14.73 -4.61
C MET A 50 8.58 13.58 -5.39
N PRO A 51 8.02 12.37 -5.35
CA PRO A 51 8.55 11.24 -6.11
C PRO A 51 8.21 11.39 -7.60
N ILE A 52 9.23 11.60 -8.44
CA ILE A 52 9.04 11.98 -9.85
C ILE A 52 8.82 10.81 -10.80
N ILE A 53 9.14 9.57 -10.38
CA ILE A 53 9.06 8.37 -11.24
C ILE A 53 8.27 7.28 -10.51
N MET A 54 6.97 7.50 -10.29
CA MET A 54 6.11 6.52 -9.58
C MET A 54 5.47 5.47 -10.50
N SER A 55 5.04 5.83 -11.72
CA SER A 55 4.35 4.89 -12.61
C SER A 55 5.15 3.60 -12.89
N PRO A 56 6.46 3.66 -13.23
CA PRO A 56 7.25 2.45 -13.47
C PRO A 56 7.50 1.66 -12.18
N VAL A 57 7.62 2.35 -11.05
CA VAL A 57 7.82 1.75 -9.73
C VAL A 57 6.61 0.91 -9.34
N PHE A 58 5.40 1.45 -9.49
CA PHE A 58 4.17 0.69 -9.23
C PHE A 58 3.99 -0.47 -10.21
N THR A 59 4.25 -0.28 -11.50
CA THR A 59 4.18 -1.36 -12.49
C THR A 59 5.13 -2.52 -12.14
N LYS A 60 6.36 -2.21 -11.75
CA LYS A 60 7.36 -3.22 -11.35
C LYS A 60 6.97 -3.95 -10.07
N THR A 61 6.57 -3.20 -9.04
CA THR A 61 6.24 -3.77 -7.73
C THR A 61 4.97 -4.61 -7.79
N LEU A 62 3.89 -4.08 -8.37
CA LEU A 62 2.64 -4.83 -8.56
C LEU A 62 2.85 -6.04 -9.48
N GLY A 63 3.68 -5.92 -10.52
CA GLY A 63 4.04 -7.03 -11.38
C GLY A 63 4.76 -8.16 -10.63
N ALA A 64 5.64 -7.83 -9.66
CA ALA A 64 6.30 -8.83 -8.82
C ALA A 64 5.32 -9.52 -7.86
N ILE A 65 4.39 -8.76 -7.26
CA ILE A 65 3.33 -9.30 -6.39
C ILE A 65 2.43 -10.27 -7.17
N LYS A 66 1.99 -9.87 -8.37
CA LYS A 66 1.17 -10.71 -9.26
C LYS A 66 1.87 -12.01 -9.66
N LYS A 67 3.17 -11.95 -9.99
CA LYS A 67 3.96 -13.14 -10.34
C LYS A 67 4.11 -14.14 -9.18
N ALA A 68 4.01 -13.66 -7.95
CA ALA A 68 4.07 -14.48 -6.75
C ALA A 68 2.68 -14.95 -6.28
N ASP A 69 1.61 -14.68 -7.04
CA ASP A 69 0.22 -14.96 -6.68
C ASP A 69 -0.18 -14.39 -5.31
N ALA A 70 0.38 -13.23 -4.97
CA ALA A 70 0.25 -12.59 -3.66
C ALA A 70 -0.65 -11.34 -3.68
N THR A 71 -1.48 -11.18 -4.70
CA THR A 71 -2.46 -10.09 -4.77
C THR A 71 -3.65 -10.36 -3.86
N SER A 72 -4.11 -9.33 -3.16
CA SER A 72 -5.31 -9.36 -2.33
C SER A 72 -6.22 -8.19 -2.68
N ASP A 73 -7.53 -8.46 -2.75
CA ASP A 73 -8.54 -7.44 -3.03
C ASP A 73 -8.92 -6.63 -1.78
N THR A 74 -8.62 -7.15 -0.58
CA THR A 74 -8.97 -6.51 0.69
C THR A 74 -7.76 -6.02 1.48
N ASP A 75 -6.58 -6.60 1.23
CA ASP A 75 -5.39 -6.39 2.05
C ASP A 75 -4.26 -5.84 1.19
N PHE A 76 -4.34 -4.54 0.91
CA PHE A 76 -3.33 -3.83 0.14
C PHE A 76 -2.81 -2.62 0.93
N SER A 77 -1.49 -2.50 1.05
CA SER A 77 -0.85 -1.35 1.68
C SER A 77 0.44 -1.00 0.97
N VAL A 78 0.73 0.30 0.92
CA VAL A 78 1.97 0.84 0.36
C VAL A 78 2.61 1.69 1.45
N LEU A 79 3.82 1.34 1.83
CA LEU A 79 4.61 2.07 2.82
C LEU A 79 5.67 2.88 2.09
N SER A 80 5.73 4.18 2.36
CA SER A 80 6.78 5.07 1.88
C SER A 80 7.70 5.46 3.02
N HIS A 81 8.98 5.59 2.70
CA HIS A 81 9.98 6.20 3.58
C HIS A 81 10.76 7.20 2.75
N ASP A 82 10.71 8.47 3.14
CA ASP A 82 11.55 9.52 2.58
C ASP A 82 12.75 9.74 3.52
N PRO A 83 13.98 9.37 3.11
CA PRO A 83 15.17 9.58 3.93
C PRO A 83 15.53 11.06 4.13
N ALA A 84 14.97 11.97 3.32
CA ALA A 84 15.24 13.40 3.39
C ALA A 84 14.27 14.17 4.30
N ALA A 85 13.23 13.52 4.82
CA ALA A 85 12.19 14.11 5.67
C ALA A 85 12.57 14.13 7.17
#